data_AF-A0A1G1Y1R5-F1
#
_entry.id   AF-A0A1G1Y1R5-F1
#
_cell.length_a   1.000
_cell.length_b   1.000
_cell.length_c   1.000
_cell.angle_alpha   90.00
_cell.angle_beta   90.00
_cell.angle_gamma   90.00
#
_symmetry.space_group_name_H-M   'P 1'
#
loop_
_entity.id
_entity.type
_entity.pdbx_description
1 polymer ?
#
loop_
_entity_poly.entity_id
_entity_poly.type
_entity_poly.pdbx_seq_one_letter_code
_entity_poly.pdbx_strand_id
1 'polypeptide(L)' 'MKKSSLIHGTSIVTGIWGALALLGAWLAGQGGTFWGFSQSHLFNDAIALQLIAISAGVCALYRRQLERDN' A
#
# COMPACT_ATOMS: atom_id res chain seq x y z
N MET A 1 -21.41 8.26 -7.36
CA MET A 1 -20.60 7.03 -7.22
C MET A 1 -20.20 6.87 -5.75
N LYS A 2 -20.52 5.73 -5.12
CA LYS A 2 -20.40 5.54 -3.66
C LYS A 2 -18.93 5.66 -3.24
N LYS A 3 -18.62 6.65 -2.40
CA LYS A 3 -17.27 6.93 -1.84
C LYS A 3 -16.58 5.68 -1.24
N SER A 4 -17.36 4.66 -0.85
CA SER A 4 -16.92 3.33 -0.42
C SER A 4 -16.05 2.58 -1.45
N SER A 5 -16.35 2.70 -2.75
CA SER A 5 -15.59 1.99 -3.79
C SER A 5 -14.20 2.58 -4.04
N LEU A 6 -14.03 3.89 -3.84
CA LEU A 6 -12.74 4.57 -4.02
C LEU A 6 -11.74 4.16 -2.94
N ILE A 7 -12.19 4.06 -1.68
CA ILE A 7 -11.34 3.70 -0.53
C ILE A 7 -10.91 2.23 -0.61
N HIS A 8 -11.79 1.35 -1.11
CA HIS A 8 -11.45 -0.05 -1.33
C HIS A 8 -10.44 -0.22 -2.47
N GLY A 9 -10.61 0.53 -3.57
CA GLY A 9 -9.67 0.53 -4.69
C GLY A 9 -8.28 1.05 -4.30
N THR A 10 -8.20 2.12 -3.52
CA THR A 10 -6.90 2.65 -3.06
C THR A 10 -6.15 1.67 -2.16
N SER A 11 -6.82 0.94 -1.27
CA SER A 11 -6.17 -0.09 -0.44
C SER A 11 -5.51 -1.21 -1.27
N ILE A 12 -6.16 -1.63 -2.36
CA ILE A 12 -5.61 -2.66 -3.26
C ILE A 12 -4.40 -2.12 -4.03
N VAL A 13 -4.51 -0.91 -4.58
CA VAL A 13 -3.43 -0.30 -5.37
C VAL A 13 -2.20 -0.04 -4.49
N THR A 14 -2.38 0.52 -3.29
CA THR A 14 -1.25 0.78 -2.38
C THR A 14 -0.64 -0.49 -1.83
N GLY A 15 -1.43 -1.54 -1.61
CA GLY A 15 -0.92 -2.86 -1.23
C GLY A 15 -0.05 -3.50 -2.31
N ILE A 16 -0.51 -3.49 -3.56
CA ILE A 16 0.26 -4.02 -4.71
C ILE A 16 1.55 -3.21 -4.90
N TRP A 17 1.47 -1.89 -4.82
CA TRP A 17 2.65 -1.04 -4.99
C TRP A 17 3.66 -1.20 -3.85
N GLY A 18 3.20 -1.40 -2.61
CA GLY A 18 4.06 -1.72 -1.47
C GLY A 18 4.80 -3.06 -1.64
N ALA A 19 4.10 -4.09 -2.13
CA ALA A 19 4.71 -5.39 -2.43
C ALA A 19 5.76 -5.30 -3.55
N LEU A 20 5.48 -4.52 -4.60
CA LEU A 20 6.44 -4.26 -5.68
C LEU A 20 7.67 -3.49 -5.19
N ALA A 21 7.50 -2.52 -4.29
CA ALA A 21 8.62 -1.80 -3.66
C ALA A 21 9.51 -2.73 -2.82
N LEU A 22 8.91 -3.66 -2.07
CA LEU A 22 9.63 -4.71 -1.32
C LEU A 22 10.42 -5.65 -2.25
N LEU A 23 9.82 -6.09 -3.35
CA LEU A 23 10.51 -6.89 -4.37
C LEU A 23 11.66 -6.11 -5.02
N GLY A 24 11.46 -4.82 -5.32
CA GLY A 24 12.51 -3.93 -5.80
C GLY A 24 13.66 -3.77 -4.80
N ALA A 25 13.34 -3.61 -3.51
CA ALA A 25 14.33 -3.53 -2.44
C ALA A 25 15.12 -4.83 -2.28
N TRP A 26 14.47 -5.99 -2.46
CA TRP A 26 15.13 -7.30 -2.47
C TRP A 26 16.09 -7.43 -3.67
N LEU A 27 15.64 -7.05 -4.87
CA LEU A 27 16.47 -7.08 -6.09
C LEU A 27 17.62 -6.07 -6.07
N ALA A 28 17.46 -4.93 -5.40
CA ALA A 28 18.53 -3.96 -5.21
C ALA A 28 19.73 -4.56 -4.47
N GLY A 29 19.50 -5.51 -3.56
CA GLY A 29 20.56 -6.09 -2.71
C GLY A 29 21.20 -5.06 -1.77
N GLN A 30 22.17 -5.51 -0.97
CA GLN A 30 22.81 -4.67 0.06
C GLN A 30 23.60 -3.51 -0.56
N GLY A 31 23.12 -2.28 -0.37
CA GLY A 31 23.77 -1.06 -0.88
C GLY A 31 23.63 -0.83 -2.39
N GLY A 32 22.84 -1.65 -3.09
CA GLY A 32 22.58 -1.46 -4.50
C GLY A 32 21.42 -0.51 -4.78
N THR A 33 21.14 -0.33 -6.07
CA THR A 33 20.03 0.50 -6.55
C THR A 33 19.14 -0.32 -7.46
N PHE A 34 17.83 -0.12 -7.36
CA PHE A 34 16.85 -0.71 -8.26
C PHE A 34 16.03 0.42 -8.88
N TRP A 35 16.03 0.48 -10.21
CA TRP A 35 15.35 1.55 -10.96
C TRP A 35 15.82 2.98 -10.60
N GLY A 36 17.08 3.12 -10.17
CA GLY A 36 17.67 4.40 -9.74
C GLY A 36 17.36 4.81 -8.30
N PHE A 37 16.56 4.02 -7.57
CA PHE A 37 16.30 4.23 -6.15
C PHE A 37 17.24 3.40 -5.28
N SER A 38 17.70 3.97 -4.16
CA SER A 38 18.48 3.23 -3.18
C SER A 38 17.61 2.19 -2.46
N GLN A 39 18.24 1.10 -2.02
CA GLN A 39 17.60 0.06 -1.23
C GLN A 39 16.85 0.64 0.00
N SER A 40 17.44 1.62 0.71
CA SER A 40 16.81 2.26 1.87
C SER A 40 15.55 3.03 1.51
N HIS A 41 15.52 3.70 0.36
CA HIS A 41 14.35 4.43 -0.11
C HIS A 41 13.22 3.46 -0.45
N LEU A 42 13.53 2.37 -1.16
CA LEU A 42 12.55 1.34 -1.52
C LEU A 42 11.96 0.65 -0.30
N PHE A 43 12.76 0.41 0.76
CA PHE A 43 12.24 -0.10 2.04
C PHE A 43 11.30 0.89 2.72
N ASN A 44 11.67 2.17 2.80
CA ASN A 44 10.81 3.20 3.40
C ASN A 44 9.50 3.37 2.62
N ASP A 45 9.56 3.39 1.29
CA ASP A 45 8.38 3.49 0.44
C ASP A 45 7.48 2.25 0.61
N ALA A 46 8.06 1.04 0.68
CA ALA A 46 7.29 -0.17 0.93
C ALA A 46 6.56 -0.14 2.28
N ILE A 47 7.24 0.29 3.35
CA ILE A 47 6.65 0.43 4.68
C ILE A 47 5.52 1.46 4.66
N ALA A 48 5.76 2.64 4.08
CA ALA A 48 4.76 3.70 4.00
C ALA A 48 3.51 3.25 3.21
N LEU A 49 3.71 2.63 2.05
CA LEU A 49 2.62 2.11 1.22
C LEU A 49 1.84 1.00 1.93
N GLN A 50 2.51 0.13 2.68
CA GLN A 50 1.86 -0.92 3.46
C GLN A 50 1.00 -0.34 4.60
N LEU A 51 1.49 0.68 5.31
CA LEU A 51 0.73 1.39 6.34
C LEU A 51 -0.51 2.08 5.77
N ILE A 52 -0.36 2.74 4.61
CA ILE A 52 -1.49 3.36 3.90
C ILE A 52 -2.50 2.30 3.45
N ALA A 53 -2.04 1.16 2.92
CA ALA A 53 -2.91 0.06 2.48
C ALA A 53 -3.73 -0.51 3.64
N ILE A 54 -3.10 -0.74 4.80
CA ILE A 54 -3.78 -1.21 6.01
C ILE A 54 -4.78 -0.17 6.52
N SER A 55 -4.38 1.10 6.60
CA SER A 55 -5.27 2.19 7.03
C SER A 55 -6.50 2.34 6.13
N ALA A 56 -6.29 2.34 4.82
CA ALA A 56 -7.37 2.38 3.83
C ALA A 56 -8.27 1.13 3.90
N GLY A 57 -7.68 -0.05 4.15
CA GLY A 57 -8.41 -1.31 4.34
C GLY A 57 -9.32 -1.28 5.56
N VAL A 58 -8.82 -0.82 6.70
CA VAL A 58 -9.60 -0.66 7.94
C VAL A 58 -10.72 0.36 7.74
N CYS A 59 -10.42 1.50 7.11
CA CYS A 59 -11.42 2.54 6.83
C CYS A 59 -12.53 2.02 5.88
N ALA A 60 -12.17 1.20 4.88
CA ALA A 60 -13.14 0.56 3.99
C ALA A 60 -14.01 -0.47 4.72
N LEU A 61 -13.43 -1.27 5.62
CA LEU A 61 -14.18 -2.24 6.43
C LEU A 61 -15.15 -1.54 7.39
N TYR A 62 -14.70 -0.51 8.10
CA TYR A 62 -15.54 0.28 9.00
C TYR A 62 -16.74 0.89 8.24
N ARG A 63 -16.49 1.45 7.05
CA ARG A 63 -17.56 2.02 6.22
C ARG A 63 -18.55 0.96 5.72
N ARG A 64 -18.07 -0.23 5.36
CA ARG A 64 -18.95 -1.35 4.98
C ARG A 64 -19.82 -1.83 6.13
N GLN A 65 -19.33 -1.79 7.38
CA GLN A 65 -20.15 -2.09 8.55
C GLN A 65 -21.21 -1.03 8.78
N LEU A 66 -20.85 0.26 8.71
CA LEU A 66 -21.79 1.37 8.84
C LEU A 66 -22.90 1.35 7.75
N GLU A 67 -22.57 0.87 6.54
CA GLU A 67 -23.53 0.68 5.45
C GLU A 67 -24.39 -0.60 5.59
N ARG A 68 -24.03 -1.53 6.49
CA ARG A 68 -24.80 -2.76 6.79
C ARG A 68 -25.75 -2.60 7.98
N ASP A 69 -25.43 -1.71 8.92
CA ASP A 69 -26.18 -1.51 10.16
C ASP A 69 -27.31 -0.46 10.03
N ASN A 70 -27.43 0.21 8.87
CA ASN A 70 -28.54 1.11 8.49
C ASN A 70 -29.41 0.46 7.41
#